data_AF-A0A925HIG2-F1
#
_entry.id   AF-A0A925HIG2-F1
#
_cell.length_a   1.000
_cell.length_b   1.000
_cell.length_c   1.000
_cell.angle_alpha   90.00
_cell.angle_beta   90.00
_cell.angle_gamma   90.00
#
_symmetry.space_group_name_H-M   'P 1'
#
loop_
_entity.id
_entity.type
_entity.pdbx_description
1 polymer ?
#
loop_
_entity_poly.entity_id
_entity_poly.type
_entity_poly.pdbx_seq_one_letter_code
_entity_poly.pdbx_strand_id
1 'polypeptide(L)' 'MRLTEEQLDWLVARMPDAPVSSKGGRPAMDKRTALRGIFWVLDNGAKWKDLP' A
#
# COMPACT_ATOMS: atom_id res chain seq x y z
N MET A 1 2.16 -15.51 3.49
CA MET A 1 2.70 -15.04 4.78
C MET A 1 1.86 -13.83 5.18
N ARG A 2 0.98 -13.95 6.17
CA ARG A 2 0.05 -12.87 6.49
C ARG A 2 0.78 -11.66 7.08
N LEU A 3 0.66 -10.49 6.45
CA LEU A 3 1.19 -9.23 6.97
C LEU A 3 0.51 -8.88 8.31
N THR A 4 1.30 -8.76 9.38
CA THR A 4 0.82 -8.36 10.70
C THR A 4 0.73 -6.83 10.83
N GLU A 5 -0.02 -6.34 11.83
CA GLU A 5 -0.10 -4.89 12.10
C GLU A 5 1.26 -4.30 12.47
N GLU A 6 2.06 -5.01 13.27
CA GLU A 6 3.40 -4.55 13.66
C GLU A 6 4.34 -4.41 12.46
N GLN A 7 4.32 -5.40 11.56
CA GLN A 7 5.08 -5.33 10.30
C GLN A 7 4.59 -4.20 9.40
N LEU A 8 3.28 -3.98 9.33
CA LEU A 8 2.68 -2.90 8.55
C LEU A 8 3.10 -1.53 9.11
N ASP A 9 3.05 -1.33 10.42
CA ASP A 9 3.49 -0.10 11.09
C ASP A 9 4.98 0.13 10.84
N TRP A 10 5.79 -0.92 10.98
CA TRP A 10 7.23 -0.86 10.76
C TRP A 10 7.59 -0.44 9.34
N LEU A 11 6.87 -0.94 8.33
CA LEU A 11 7.03 -0.59 6.91
C LEU A 11 6.60 0.85 6.63
N VAL A 12 5.40 1.23 7.08
CA VAL A 12 4.83 2.57 6.84
C VAL A 12 5.72 3.67 7.41
N ALA A 13 6.27 3.45 8.60
CA ALA A 13 7.17 4.42 9.25
C ALA A 13 8.47 4.67 8.47
N ARG A 14 8.87 3.76 7.57
CA ARG A 14 10.13 3.84 6.80
C ARG A 14 9.93 4.22 5.35
N MET A 15 8.70 4.20 4.85
CA MET A 15 8.40 4.61 3.48
C MET A 15 8.28 6.13 3.41
N PRO A 16 9.07 6.82 2.56
CA PRO A 16 8.88 8.25 2.32
C PRO A 16 7.53 8.52 1.65
N ASP A 17 7.01 9.72 1.84
CA ASP A 17 5.89 10.20 1.03
C ASP A 17 6.34 10.46 -0.41
N ALA A 18 5.45 10.17 -1.36
CA ALA A 18 5.71 10.50 -2.75
C ALA A 18 5.75 12.03 -2.91
N PRO A 19 6.68 12.57 -3.72
CA PRO A 19 6.77 14.01 -3.94
C PRO A 19 5.48 14.52 -4.61
N VAL A 20 4.96 15.63 -4.10
CA VAL A 20 3.77 16.28 -4.66
C VAL A 20 4.19 17.18 -5.82
N SER A 21 3.62 16.92 -7.00
CA SER A 21 3.84 17.75 -8.19
C SER A 21 3.01 19.04 -8.13
N SER A 22 3.61 20.17 -8.49
CA SER A 22 2.90 21.45 -8.66
C SER A 22 1.88 21.43 -9.79
N LYS A 23 2.00 20.47 -10.73
CA LYS A 23 1.02 20.23 -11.80
C LYS A 23 -0.22 19.49 -11.31
N GLY A 24 -0.27 19.11 -10.04
CA GLY A 24 -1.30 18.27 -9.47
C GLY A 24 -1.23 16.83 -9.97
N GLY A 25 -2.31 16.09 -9.77
CA GLY A 25 -2.44 14.68 -10.11
C GLY A 25 -3.53 14.02 -9.29
N ARG A 26 -3.75 12.73 -9.51
CA ARG A 26 -4.61 11.95 -8.62
C ARG A 26 -3.97 11.92 -7.22
N PRO A 27 -4.71 12.26 -6.15
CA PRO A 27 -4.21 12.11 -4.79
C PRO A 27 -3.69 10.69 -4.55
N ALA A 28 -2.57 10.57 -3.85
CA ALA A 28 -2.03 9.29 -3.46
C ALA A 28 -3.00 8.57 -2.51
N MET A 29 -3.05 7.24 -2.62
CA MET A 29 -3.73 6.40 -1.64
C MET A 29 -2.94 6.37 -0.33
N ASP A 30 -3.64 6.17 0.78
CA ASP A 30 -3.01 5.88 2.07
C ASP A 30 -2.04 4.67 1.98
N LYS A 31 -0.86 4.82 2.60
CA LYS A 31 0.21 3.80 2.53
C LYS A 31 -0.23 2.48 3.16
N ARG A 32 -1.02 2.50 4.25
CA ARG A 32 -1.48 1.27 4.90
C ARG A 32 -2.39 0.49 3.96
N THR A 33 -3.35 1.18 3.35
CA THR A 33 -4.28 0.58 2.40
C THR A 33 -3.55 -0.01 1.20
N ALA A 34 -2.60 0.74 0.63
CA ALA A 34 -1.79 0.26 -0.50
C ALA A 34 -0.99 -1.00 -0.16
N LEU A 35 -0.29 -1.01 0.99
CA LEU A 35 0.50 -2.16 1.44
C LEU A 35 -0.36 -3.39 1.72
N ARG A 36 -1.51 -3.22 2.40
CA ARG A 36 -2.44 -4.33 2.61
C ARG A 36 -2.92 -4.93 1.30
N GLY A 37 -3.26 -4.10 0.32
CA GLY A 37 -3.68 -4.55 -1.01
C GLY A 37 -2.58 -5.34 -1.73
N ILE A 38 -1.34 -4.81 -1.73
CA ILE A 38 -0.17 -5.49 -2.30
C ILE A 38 0.01 -6.87 -1.66
N PHE A 39 0.06 -6.95 -0.33
CA PHE A 39 0.26 -8.23 0.38
C PHE A 39 -0.92 -9.18 0.22
N TRP A 40 -2.16 -8.68 0.15
CA TRP A 40 -3.32 -9.53 -0.15
C TRP A 40 -3.20 -10.18 -1.53
N VAL A 41 -2.80 -9.43 -2.56
CA VAL A 41 -2.55 -9.97 -3.90
C VAL A 41 -1.41 -11.01 -3.87
N LEU A 42 -0.31 -10.72 -3.19
CA LEU A 42 0.84 -11.62 -3.08
C LEU A 42 0.52 -12.91 -2.29
N ASP A 43 -0.30 -12.83 -1.26
CA ASP A 43 -0.69 -13.97 -0.44
C ASP A 43 -1.70 -14.88 -1.14
N ASN A 44 -2.60 -14.32 -1.95
CA ASN A 44 -3.74 -15.05 -2.52
C ASN A 44 -3.61 -15.35 -4.03
N GLY A 45 -2.65 -14.73 -4.73
CA GLY A 45 -2.53 -14.80 -6.19
C GLY A 45 -3.71 -14.16 -6.94
N ALA A 46 -4.47 -13.29 -6.26
CA ALA A 46 -5.64 -12.64 -6.81
C ALA A 46 -5.27 -11.61 -7.89
N LYS A 47 -6.20 -11.31 -8.80
CA LYS A 47 -5.96 -10.26 -9.81
C LYS A 47 -6.12 -8.89 -9.15
N TRP A 48 -5.33 -7.91 -9.59
CA TRP A 48 -5.39 -6.53 -9.09
C TRP A 48 -6.78 -5.88 -9.15
N LYS A 49 -7.60 -6.26 -10.14
CA LYS A 49 -8.98 -5.78 -10.28
C LYS A 49 -9.94 -6.31 -9.20
N ASP A 50 -9.54 -7.35 -8.48
CA ASP A 50 -10.34 -8.02 -7.45
C ASP A 50 -9.92 -7.54 -6.04
N LEU A 51 -9.10 -6.49 -5.95
CA LEU A 51 -8.82 -5.81 -4.69
C LEU A 51 -10.13 -5.30 -4.06
N PRO A 52 -10.38 -5.60 -2.77
CA PRO A 52 -11.57 -5.13 -2.06
C PRO A 52 -11.60 -3.61 -1.84
#